data_AF-A0AA96X8Q6-F1
#
_entry.id   AF-A0AA96X8Q6-F1
#
_cell.length_a   1.000
_cell.length_b   1.000
_cell.length_c   1.000
_cell.angle_alpha   90.00
_cell.angle_beta   90.00
_cell.angle_gamma   90.00
#
_symmetry.space_group_name_H-M   'P 1'
#
loop_
_entity.id
_entity.type
_entity.pdbx_description
1 polymer ?
#
loop_
_entity_poly.entity_id
_entity_poly.type
_entity_poly.pdbx_seq_one_letter_code
_entity_poly.pdbx_strand_id
1 'polypeptide(L)'
;MSIYIDPEIAVSLRGYEAPEKLGFGTAMAPVMFRAIWQDGCWSSGELIPYAPLTVDPAAKVLHYAQSCFEGMKAYRTSEGELHCSGPK
;
A
#
# COMPACT_ATOMS: atom_id res chain seq x y z
N MET A 1 9.44 -7.21 14.14
CA MET A 1 9.28 -5.90 13.47
C MET A 1 7.85 -5.44 13.73
N SER A 2 7.64 -4.41 14.54
CA SER A 2 6.30 -3.82 14.75
C SER A 2 6.04 -2.77 13.66
N ILE A 3 4.88 -2.82 13.03
CA ILE A 3 4.40 -1.72 12.17
C ILE A 3 3.57 -0.76 13.02
N TYR A 4 3.62 0.52 12.69
CA TYR A 4 2.68 1.51 13.20
C TYR A 4 1.36 1.39 12.44
N ILE A 5 0.25 1.45 13.15
CA ILE A 5 -1.11 1.42 12.59
C ILE A 5 -1.77 2.74 12.95
N ASP A 6 -2.05 3.56 11.95
CA ASP A 6 -2.71 4.85 12.14
C ASP A 6 -4.15 4.64 12.64
N PRO A 7 -4.60 5.33 13.70
CA PRO A 7 -5.97 5.17 14.21
C PRO A 7 -7.06 5.55 13.20
N GLU A 8 -6.76 6.38 12.21
CA GLU A 8 -7.72 6.83 11.19
C GLU A 8 -8.04 5.73 10.17
N ILE A 9 -7.26 4.66 10.06
CA ILE A 9 -7.55 3.57 9.10
C ILE A 9 -8.94 2.97 9.32
N ALA A 10 -9.40 2.93 10.57
CA ALA A 10 -10.70 2.35 10.91
C ALA A 10 -11.84 3.20 10.31
N VAL A 11 -11.63 4.51 10.18
CA VAL A 11 -12.58 5.42 9.52
C VAL A 11 -12.56 5.17 8.01
N SER A 12 -11.38 5.12 7.41
CA SER A 12 -11.21 4.88 5.97
C SER A 12 -11.79 3.53 5.52
N LEU A 13 -11.64 2.49 6.35
CA LEU A 13 -12.16 1.16 6.04
C LEU A 13 -13.69 1.06 6.21
N ARG A 14 -14.26 1.69 7.25
CA ARG A 14 -15.72 1.64 7.48
C ARG A 14 -16.53 2.32 6.39
N GLY A 15 -15.98 3.34 5.75
CA GLY A 15 -16.66 4.08 4.68
C GLY A 15 -16.41 3.53 3.26
N TYR A 16 -15.63 2.46 3.13
CA TYR A 16 -15.23 1.94 1.81
C TYR A 16 -16.15 0.82 1.34
N GLU A 17 -16.78 1.03 0.18
CA GLU A 17 -17.46 0.00 -0.57
C GLU A 17 -16.70 -0.26 -1.87
N ALA A 18 -16.36 -1.52 -2.12
CA ALA A 18 -15.73 -1.91 -3.38
C ALA A 18 -16.74 -1.76 -4.54
N PRO A 19 -16.32 -1.25 -5.71
CA PRO A 19 -17.21 -1.12 -6.85
C PRO A 19 -17.65 -2.50 -7.34
N GLU A 20 -18.89 -2.59 -7.85
CA GLU A 20 -19.49 -3.83 -8.34
C GLU A 20 -18.67 -4.47 -9.48
N LYS A 21 -18.08 -3.64 -10.34
CA LYS A 21 -17.18 -4.07 -11.41
C LYS A 21 -15.75 -3.69 -11.08
N LEU A 22 -14.92 -4.70 -10.87
CA LEU A 22 -13.48 -4.53 -10.65
C LEU A 22 -12.73 -4.61 -11.99
N GLY A 23 -11.78 -3.69 -12.19
CA GLY A 23 -10.80 -3.71 -13.27
C GLY A 23 -9.38 -3.54 -12.73
N PHE A 24 -8.37 -3.98 -13.48
CA PHE A 24 -6.97 -3.88 -13.06
C PHE A 24 -6.56 -2.42 -12.83
N GLY A 25 -6.14 -2.09 -11.61
CA GLY A 25 -5.67 -0.75 -11.23
C GLY A 25 -6.74 0.35 -11.21
N THR A 26 -8.03 -0.02 -11.23
CA THR A 26 -9.14 0.96 -11.30
C THR A 26 -9.79 1.27 -9.96
N ALA A 27 -9.62 0.40 -8.97
CA ALA A 27 -10.10 0.59 -7.60
C ALA A 27 -8.91 0.42 -6.65
N MET A 28 -8.71 1.38 -5.77
CA MET A 28 -7.63 1.39 -4.79
C MET A 28 -8.20 1.12 -3.40
N ALA A 29 -7.45 0.38 -2.58
CA ALA A 29 -7.77 0.25 -1.17
C ALA A 29 -7.73 1.63 -0.50
N PRO A 30 -8.57 1.88 0.53
CA PRO A 30 -8.62 3.16 1.22
C PRO A 30 -7.44 3.38 2.18
N VAL A 31 -6.47 2.46 2.19
CA VAL A 31 -5.28 2.44 3.03
C VAL A 31 -4.05 2.09 2.20
N MET A 32 -2.87 2.49 2.65
CA MET A 32 -1.59 2.19 2.04
C MET A 32 -0.51 1.91 3.09
N PHE A 33 0.52 1.17 2.71
CA PHE A 33 1.71 0.97 3.52
C PHE A 33 2.84 1.93 3.08
N ARG A 34 3.59 2.46 4.03
CA ARG A 34 4.75 3.34 3.79
C ARG A 34 5.91 3.00 4.73
N ALA A 35 7.12 3.13 4.23
CA ALA A 35 8.34 3.19 5.03
C ALA A 35 9.30 4.22 4.41
N ILE A 36 10.04 4.94 5.23
CA ILE A 36 10.97 5.99 4.80
C ILE A 36 12.41 5.47 4.98
N TRP A 37 13.23 5.61 3.94
CA TRP A 37 14.67 5.37 4.04
C TRP A 37 15.37 6.70 4.33
N GLN A 38 16.09 6.77 5.44
CA GLN A 38 16.84 7.95 5.85
C GLN A 38 18.08 7.52 6.64
N ASP A 39 19.21 8.22 6.44
CA ASP A 39 20.46 8.00 7.19
C ASP A 39 20.96 6.53 7.24
N GLY A 40 20.73 5.79 6.15
CA GLY A 40 21.20 4.41 6.01
C GLY A 40 20.31 3.36 6.69
N CYS A 41 19.11 3.71 7.13
CA CYS A 41 18.15 2.76 7.71
C CYS A 41 16.71 3.01 7.24
N TRP A 42 15.89 1.97 7.32
CA TRP A 42 14.44 2.06 7.13
C TRP A 42 13.76 2.46 8.44
N SER A 43 12.77 3.34 8.35
CA SER A 43 11.83 3.58 9.44
C SER A 43 11.05 2.30 9.77
N SER A 44 10.35 2.31 10.90
CA SER A 44 9.26 1.35 11.09
C SER A 44 8.22 1.54 9.98
N GLY A 45 7.66 0.45 9.49
CA GLY A 45 6.60 0.50 8.50
C GLY A 45 5.32 1.06 9.10
N GLU A 46 4.55 1.79 8.30
CA GLU A 46 3.31 2.47 8.70
C GLU A 46 2.16 2.01 7.81
N LEU A 47 1.04 1.61 8.40
CA LEU A 47 -0.24 1.42 7.72
C LEU A 47 -1.10 2.67 7.95
N ILE A 48 -1.35 3.43 6.88
CA ILE A 48 -1.99 4.75 6.92
C ILE A 48 -3.15 4.82 5.92
N PRO A 49 -4.06 5.81 6.02
CA PRO A 49 -5.03 6.10 4.96
C PRO A 49 -4.35 6.35 3.61
N TYR A 50 -5.00 5.95 2.51
CA TYR A 50 -4.51 6.21 1.16
C TYR A 50 -4.48 7.72 0.89
N ALA A 51 -3.33 8.25 0.45
CA ALA A 51 -3.14 9.67 0.21
C ALA A 51 -2.14 9.93 -0.93
N PRO A 52 -2.12 11.14 -1.53
CA PRO A 52 -1.09 11.52 -2.49
C PRO A 52 0.32 11.42 -1.91
N LEU A 53 1.28 11.03 -2.75
CA LEU A 53 2.69 11.05 -2.39
C LEU A 53 3.23 12.49 -2.49
N THR A 54 3.77 13.00 -1.40
CA THR A 54 4.52 14.27 -1.39
C THR A 54 5.98 13.96 -1.70
N VAL A 55 6.47 14.45 -2.84
CA VAL A 55 7.84 14.23 -3.29
C VAL A 55 8.46 15.54 -3.77
N ASP A 56 9.79 15.66 -3.62
CA ASP A 56 10.53 16.77 -4.19
C ASP A 56 10.43 16.74 -5.73
N PRO A 57 10.18 17.87 -6.42
CA PRO A 57 10.11 17.91 -7.88
C PRO A 57 11.40 17.44 -8.58
N ALA A 58 12.56 17.52 -7.92
CA ALA A 58 13.85 17.02 -8.41
C ALA A 58 14.13 15.56 -8.02
N ALA A 59 13.18 14.85 -7.39
CA ALA A 59 13.36 13.47 -6.98
C ALA A 59 13.72 12.58 -8.17
N LYS A 60 14.74 11.73 -8.00
CA LYS A 60 15.30 10.87 -9.07
C LYS A 60 14.29 9.91 -9.68
N VAL A 61 13.23 9.55 -8.95
CA VAL A 61 12.11 8.75 -9.49
C VAL A 61 11.45 9.44 -10.69
N LEU A 62 11.38 10.77 -10.69
CA LEU A 62 10.74 11.56 -11.76
C LEU A 62 11.65 11.81 -12.96
N HIS A 63 12.96 11.87 -12.76
CA HIS A 63 13.93 12.28 -13.80
C HIS A 63 14.74 11.13 -14.39
N TYR A 64 14.98 10.08 -13.60
CA TYR A 64 15.93 9.02 -13.94
C TYR A 64 15.36 7.62 -13.69
N ALA A 65 14.03 7.51 -13.55
CA ALA A 65 13.32 6.25 -13.32
C ALA A 65 13.91 5.40 -12.18
N GLN A 66 14.42 6.05 -11.13
CA GLN A 66 14.96 5.36 -9.96
C GLN A 66 13.83 4.81 -9.09
N SER A 67 13.18 3.75 -9.58
CA SER A 67 12.06 3.08 -8.96
C SER A 67 12.00 1.62 -9.37
N CYS A 68 11.44 0.79 -8.51
CA CYS A 68 11.02 -0.57 -8.81
C CYS A 68 9.61 -0.79 -8.27
N PHE A 69 8.91 -1.81 -8.78
CA PHE A 69 7.61 -2.23 -8.28
C PHE A 69 7.51 -3.75 -8.31
N GLU A 70 6.59 -4.29 -7.52
CA GLU A 70 6.28 -5.71 -7.45
C GLU A 70 4.78 -5.96 -7.56
N GLY A 71 4.40 -7.20 -7.84
CA GLY A 71 3.00 -7.61 -8.03
C GLY A 71 2.66 -8.90 -7.31
N MET A 72 1.74 -8.84 -6.34
CA MET A 72 1.16 -10.00 -5.68
C MET A 72 -0.36 -9.91 -5.59
N LYS A 73 -1.02 -11.04 -5.33
CA LYS A 73 -2.47 -11.11 -5.18
C LYS A 73 -2.84 -11.86 -3.91
N ALA A 74 -3.85 -11.37 -3.21
CA ALA A 74 -4.50 -12.07 -2.10
C ALA A 74 -5.87 -12.59 -2.55
N TYR A 75 -6.16 -13.85 -2.26
CA TYR A 75 -7.42 -14.51 -2.57
C TYR A 75 -8.09 -14.95 -1.29
N ARG A 76 -9.41 -14.79 -1.22
CA ARG A 76 -10.22 -15.44 -0.20
C ARG A 76 -10.53 -16.86 -0.66
N THR A 77 -10.17 -17.87 0.13
CA THR A 77 -10.49 -19.27 -0.15
C THR A 77 -11.96 -19.56 0.14
N SER A 78 -12.46 -20.69 -0.35
CA SER A 78 -13.82 -21.17 -0.02
C SER A 78 -14.01 -21.42 1.48
N GLU A 79 -12.93 -21.64 2.22
CA GLU A 79 -12.90 -21.83 3.67
C GLU A 79 -12.85 -20.49 4.44
N GLY A 80 -12.82 -19.37 3.72
CA GLY A 80 -12.81 -18.03 4.30
C GLY A 80 -11.42 -17.49 4.62
N GLU A 81 -10.37 -18.32 4.47
CA GLU A 81 -8.97 -17.95 4.69
C GLU A 81 -8.45 -16.99 3.60
N LEU A 82 -7.38 -16.26 3.92
CA LEU A 82 -6.68 -15.41 2.97
C LEU A 82 -5.38 -16.09 2.52
N HIS A 83 -5.24 -16.28 1.21
CA HIS A 83 -4.04 -16.83 0.59
C HIS A 83 -3.37 -15.80 -0.31
N CYS A 84 -2.08 -15.54 -0.09
CA CYS A 84 -1.29 -14.66 -0.94
C CYS A 84 -0.48 -15.47 -1.96
N SER A 85 -0.64 -15.18 -3.26
CA SER A 85 0.22 -15.69 -4.32
C SER A 85 1.20 -14.60 -4.77
N GLY A 86 2.49 -14.93 -4.77
CA GLY A 86 3.57 -14.01 -5.17
C GLY A 86 4.93 -14.59 -4.78
N PRO A 87 6.03 -13.87 -5.03
CA PRO A 87 7.36 -14.27 -4.56
C PRO A 87 7.39 -14.42 -3.03
N LYS A 88 8.19 -15.38 -2.54
CA LYS A 88 8.37 -15.69 -1.11
C LYS A 88 9.36 -14.78 -0.44
#